data_AF-A0A7C3UYW5-F1
#
_entry.id   AF-A0A7C3UYW5-F1
#
_cell.length_a   1.000
_cell.length_b   1.000
_cell.length_c   1.000
_cell.angle_alpha   90.00
_cell.angle_beta   90.00
_cell.angle_gamma   90.00
#
_symmetry.space_group_name_H-M   'P 1'
#
loop_
_entity.id
_entity.type
_entity.pdbx_description
1 polymer ?
#
loop_
_entity_poly.entity_id
_entity_poly.type
_entity_poly.pdbx_seq_one_letter_code
_entity_poly.pdbx_strand_id
1 'polypeptide(L)' 'MQAMVYLCIYIEKLVDKDEKSLIGRSANTKEFGEIEITIENKELIKDVVKAFAIASQVHKRDILSILRQVKEKCKLK' A
#
# COMPACT_ATOMS: atom_id res chain seq x y z
N MET A 1 -14.13 18.57 -7.04
CA MET A 1 -14.29 17.40 -6.15
C MET A 1 -13.01 16.57 -6.21
N GLN A 2 -12.46 16.14 -5.09
CA GLN A 2 -11.25 15.31 -5.02
C GLN A 2 -11.64 13.87 -4.74
N ALA A 3 -10.99 12.90 -5.40
CA ALA A 3 -11.17 11.49 -5.13
C ALA A 3 -10.10 10.99 -4.16
N MET A 4 -10.50 10.38 -3.06
CA MET A 4 -9.58 9.82 -2.06
C MET A 4 -9.70 8.30 -2.06
N VAL A 5 -8.56 7.61 -2.00
CA VAL A 5 -8.48 6.14 -1.91
C VAL A 5 -8.02 5.77 -0.52
N TYR A 6 -8.73 4.85 0.13
CA TYR A 6 -8.40 4.34 1.46
C TYR A 6 -8.01 2.87 1.36
N LEU A 7 -6.93 2.50 2.05
CA LEU A 7 -6.51 1.12 2.22
C LEU A 7 -6.80 0.70 3.67
N CYS A 8 -7.72 -0.25 3.84
CA CYS A 8 -8.05 -0.82 5.15
C CYS A 8 -7.29 -2.13 5.35
N ILE A 9 -6.50 -2.20 6.41
CA ILE A 9 -5.70 -3.38 6.77
C ILE A 9 -6.23 -3.92 8.09
N TYR A 10 -6.46 -5.22 8.17
CA TYR A 10 -6.81 -5.86 9.43
C TYR A 10 -5.62 -5.79 10.40
N ILE A 11 -5.88 -5.35 11.63
CA ILE A 11 -4.84 -5.19 12.66
C ILE A 11 -4.10 -6.51 12.99
N GLU A 12 -4.71 -7.66 12.75
CA GLU A 12 -4.06 -8.99 12.87
C GLU A 12 -2.91 -9.21 11.88
N LYS A 13 -2.86 -8.43 10.79
CA LYS A 13 -1.79 -8.47 9.79
C LYS A 13 -0.62 -7.57 10.15
N LEU A 14 -0.75 -6.79 11.22
CA LEU A 14 0.28 -5.90 11.72
C LEU A 14 1.01 -6.55 12.90
N VAL A 15 2.32 -6.36 12.93
CA VAL A 15 3.18 -6.72 14.06
C VAL A 15 3.87 -5.47 14.60
N ASP A 16 4.33 -5.51 15.84
CA ASP A 16 5.26 -4.50 16.33
C ASP A 16 6.69 -4.74 15.82
N LYS A 17 7.60 -3.83 16.18
CA LYS A 17 9.03 -3.88 15.86
C LYS A 17 9.76 -5.16 16.31
N ASP A 18 9.19 -5.90 17.27
CA ASP A 18 9.74 -7.14 17.83
C ASP A 18 8.97 -8.36 17.28
N GLU A 19 8.24 -8.18 16.17
CA GLU A 19 7.40 -9.17 15.47
C GLU A 19 6.24 -9.73 16.33
N LYS A 20 5.82 -9.00 17.37
CA LYS A 20 4.73 -9.44 18.25
C LYS A 20 3.39 -8.91 17.79
N SER A 21 2.35 -9.67 18.11
CA SER A 21 0.97 -9.27 17.84
C SER A 21 0.58 -7.99 18.58
N LEU A 22 -0.18 -7.14 17.89
CA LEU A 22 -0.83 -5.95 18.45
C LEU A 22 -2.17 -6.30 19.13
N ILE A 23 -2.69 -7.51 18.94
CA ILE A 23 -3.98 -7.96 19.49
C ILE A 23 -3.86 -8.26 20.98
N GLY A 24 -4.88 -7.85 21.75
CA GLY A 24 -4.99 -8.18 23.18
C GLY A 24 -4.20 -7.24 24.10
N ARG A 25 -3.66 -6.15 23.56
CA ARG A 25 -2.95 -5.12 24.33
C ARG A 25 -3.31 -3.72 23.84
N SER A 26 -3.04 -2.73 24.68
CA SER A 26 -3.12 -1.33 24.28
C SER A 26 -1.89 -0.94 23.46
N ALA A 27 -2.09 -0.02 22.52
CA ALA A 27 -0.98 0.56 21.77
C ALA A 27 -0.09 1.39 22.69
N ASN A 28 1.23 1.25 22.55
CA ASN A 28 2.18 2.07 23.28
C ASN A 28 2.27 3.48 22.68
N THR A 29 2.72 4.44 23.49
CA THR A 29 2.98 5.81 23.01
C THR A 29 3.97 5.79 21.86
N LYS A 30 3.57 6.34 20.69
CA LYS A 30 4.37 6.39 19.45
C LYS A 30 4.74 4.99 18.91
N GLU A 31 3.91 3.99 19.18
CA GLU A 31 4.06 2.67 18.57
C GLU A 31 3.77 2.70 17.08
N PHE A 32 4.50 1.88 16.32
CA PHE A 32 4.28 1.62 14.91
C PHE A 32 3.85 0.17 14.73
N GLY A 33 2.89 -0.04 13.82
CA GLY A 33 2.57 -1.37 13.30
C GLY A 33 3.24 -1.55 11.94
N GLU A 34 3.89 -2.69 11.75
CA GLU A 34 4.57 -3.05 10.51
C GLU A 34 3.74 -4.08 9.74
N ILE A 35 3.61 -3.88 8.43
CA ILE A 35 3.05 -4.87 7.50
C ILE A 35 4.15 -5.33 6.55
N GLU A 36 4.37 -6.64 6.52
CA GLU A 36 5.29 -7.23 5.55
C GLU A 36 4.61 -7.37 4.18
N ILE A 37 5.22 -6.83 3.13
CA ILE A 37 4.79 -7.04 1.75
C ILE A 37 5.68 -8.12 1.13
N THR A 38 5.08 -9.26 0.84
CA THR A 38 5.73 -10.44 0.28
C THR A 38 5.25 -10.72 -1.15
N ILE A 39 5.85 -11.70 -1.82
CA ILE A 39 5.40 -12.15 -3.13
C ILE A 39 3.97 -12.71 -3.07
N GLU A 40 3.58 -13.29 -1.94
CA GLU A 40 2.27 -13.92 -1.73
C GLU A 40 1.14 -12.88 -1.60
N ASN A 41 1.43 -11.70 -1.03
CA ASN A 41 0.44 -10.64 -0.82
C ASN A 41 0.59 -9.42 -1.76
N LYS A 42 1.49 -9.48 -2.75
CA LYS A 42 1.77 -8.40 -3.71
C LYS A 42 0.54 -7.86 -4.46
N GLU A 43 -0.53 -8.65 -4.57
CA GLU A 43 -1.78 -8.20 -5.20
C GLU A 43 -2.38 -6.99 -4.48
N LEU A 44 -2.14 -6.84 -3.16
CA LEU A 44 -2.50 -5.66 -2.39
C LEU A 44 -2.02 -4.37 -3.07
N ILE A 45 -0.75 -4.33 -3.47
CA ILE A 45 -0.14 -3.16 -4.12
C ILE A 45 -0.77 -2.94 -5.50
N LYS A 46 -0.99 -4.01 -6.26
CA LYS A 46 -1.60 -3.92 -7.60
C LYS A 46 -3.02 -3.36 -7.52
N ASP A 47 -3.80 -3.77 -6.53
CA ASP A 47 -5.18 -3.31 -6.38
C ASP A 47 -5.26 -1.86 -5.91
N VAL A 48 -4.35 -1.42 -5.02
CA VAL A 48 -4.22 0.00 -4.66
C VAL A 48 -3.86 0.84 -5.91
N VAL A 49 -2.88 0.41 -6.71
CA VAL A 49 -2.49 1.11 -7.94
C VAL A 49 -3.67 1.19 -8.92
N LYS A 50 -4.43 0.11 -9.12
CA LYS A 50 -5.64 0.11 -9.95
C LYS A 50 -6.71 1.07 -9.41
N ALA A 51 -6.94 1.07 -8.09
CA ALA A 51 -7.91 1.95 -7.45
C ALA A 51 -7.58 3.43 -7.72
N PHE A 52 -6.32 3.83 -7.56
CA PHE A 52 -5.88 5.18 -7.94
C PHE A 52 -6.07 5.45 -9.45
N ALA A 53 -5.75 4.49 -10.32
CA ALA A 53 -5.88 4.66 -11.76
C ALA A 53 -7.32 4.94 -12.23
N ILE A 54 -8.34 4.45 -11.50
CA ILE A 54 -9.76 4.68 -11.82
C ILE A 54 -10.40 5.81 -11.01
N ALA A 55 -9.75 6.27 -9.92
CA ALA A 55 -10.31 7.25 -9.00
C ALA A 55 -10.60 8.61 -9.66
N SER A 56 -9.74 9.07 -10.58
CA SER A 56 -9.99 10.27 -11.38
C SER A 56 -9.10 10.31 -12.63
N GLN A 57 -9.42 11.19 -13.59
CA GLN A 57 -8.56 11.40 -14.76
C GLN A 57 -7.18 11.95 -14.41
N VAL A 58 -7.05 12.72 -13.33
CA VAL A 58 -5.76 13.21 -12.83
C VAL A 58 -4.93 12.04 -12.31
N HIS A 59 -5.49 11.26 -11.37
CA HIS A 59 -4.82 10.09 -10.82
C HIS A 59 -4.45 9.06 -11.89
N LYS A 60 -5.30 8.86 -12.90
CA LYS A 60 -4.99 8.01 -14.05
C LYS A 60 -3.70 8.44 -14.76
N ARG A 61 -3.55 9.73 -15.05
CA ARG A 61 -2.36 10.27 -15.71
C ARG A 61 -1.12 10.10 -14.84
N ASP A 62 -1.24 10.36 -13.54
CA ASP A 62 -0.14 10.22 -12.59
C ASP A 62 0.32 8.76 -12.49
N ILE A 63 -0.60 7.81 -12.35
CA ILE A 63 -0.29 6.39 -12.32
C ILE A 63 0.38 5.93 -13.62
N LEU A 64 -0.11 6.36 -14.79
CA LEU A 64 0.54 6.03 -16.07
C LEU A 64 1.97 6.58 -16.15
N SER A 65 2.20 7.80 -15.66
CA SER A 65 3.54 8.40 -15.59
C SER A 65 4.46 7.61 -14.67
N ILE A 66 3.99 7.25 -13.46
CA ILE A 66 4.74 6.44 -12.51
C ILE A 66 5.10 5.07 -13.11
N LEU A 67 4.13 4.38 -13.72
CA LEU A 67 4.35 3.07 -14.34
C LEU A 67 5.37 3.14 -15.47
N ARG A 68 5.35 4.21 -16.27
CA ARG A 68 6.36 4.43 -17.32
C ARG A 68 7.76 4.59 -16.71
N GLN A 69 7.91 5.42 -15.68
CA GLN A 69 9.19 5.61 -14.98
C GLN A 69 9.71 4.31 -14.34
N VAL A 70 8.82 3.50 -13.75
CA VAL A 70 9.19 2.18 -13.20
C VAL A 70 9.66 1.25 -14.32
N LYS A 71 8.95 1.16 -15.44
CA LYS A 71 9.37 0.35 -16.59
C LYS A 71 10.75 0.76 -17.11
N GLU A 72 10.97 2.06 -17.29
CA GLU A 72 12.25 2.62 -17.73
C GLU A 72 13.39 2.26 -16.76
N LYS A 73 13.19 2.45 -15.45
CA LYS A 73 14.20 2.12 -14.41
C LYS A 73 14.48 0.62 -14.31
N CYS A 74 13.44 -0.22 -14.47
CA CYS A 74 13.57 -1.68 -14.45
C CYS A 74 14.02 -2.27 -15.79
N LYS A 75 14.27 -1.45 -16.83
CA LYS A 75 14.62 -1.89 -18.19
C LYS A 75 13.60 -2.88 -18.78
N LEU A 76 12.34 -2.74 -18.39
CA LEU A 76 11.24 -3.52 -18.93
C LEU A 76 10.76 -2.84 -20.21
N LYS A 77 10.93 -3.53 -21.36
CA LYS A 77 10.49 -3.04 -22.67
C LYS A 77 8.96 -2.92 -22.76
#